data_AF-A0A8I0ACR4-F1
#
_entry.id   AF-A0A8I0ACR4-F1
#
_cell.length_a   1.000
_cell.length_b   1.000
_cell.length_c   1.000
_cell.angle_alpha   90.00
_cell.angle_beta   90.00
_cell.angle_gamma   90.00
#
_symmetry.space_group_name_H-M   'P 1'
#
loop_
_entity.id
_entity.type
_entity.pdbx_description
1 polymer ?
#
loop_
_entity_poly.entity_id
_entity_poly.type
_entity_poly.pdbx_seq_one_letter_code
_entity_poly.pdbx_strand_id
1 'polypeptide(L)'
;MYHSGKYNFFIWGIFSSICIVILGSIWHFLYDILGKNSLIAWCAPINESIWEHLKLTLFPTLIVMLILYALHYIPDQPSIHKVILMISTGICIANLIIVSIYYVLSGGFDRTSMAIDLTAYGIGILAGQFLSAIHLLPLHRIPKWIYAIGYIFLIVLIIITAVFSYNIPDFPIFVPSDQTV
;
A
#
# COMPACT_ATOMS: atom_id res chain seq x y z
N MET A 1 -37.68 -4.36 3.38
CA MET A 1 -37.05 -5.46 4.12
C MET A 1 -35.73 -5.79 3.42
N TYR A 2 -34.68 -5.00 3.67
CA TYR A 2 -33.37 -5.16 3.04
C TYR A 2 -32.61 -6.18 3.88
N HIS A 3 -32.43 -7.39 3.38
CA HIS A 3 -31.54 -8.37 4.01
C HIS A 3 -30.13 -7.80 3.97
N SER A 4 -29.69 -7.19 5.07
CA SER A 4 -28.29 -6.88 5.31
C SER A 4 -27.56 -8.21 5.44
N GLY A 5 -27.14 -8.79 4.32
CA GLY A 5 -26.06 -9.76 4.35
C GLY A 5 -24.93 -9.08 5.11
N LYS A 6 -24.63 -9.55 6.31
CA LYS A 6 -23.46 -9.08 7.07
C LYS A 6 -22.25 -9.52 6.26
N TYR A 7 -21.88 -8.74 5.24
CA TYR A 7 -20.63 -8.92 4.55
C TYR A 7 -19.56 -8.80 5.62
N ASN A 8 -18.86 -9.91 5.86
CA ASN A 8 -17.86 -9.92 6.89
C ASN A 8 -16.69 -9.08 6.36
N PHE A 9 -16.56 -7.83 6.85
CA PHE A 9 -15.47 -6.92 6.49
C PHE A 9 -14.10 -7.61 6.64
N PHE A 10 -14.00 -8.57 7.56
CA PHE A 10 -12.83 -9.43 7.72
C PHE A 10 -12.55 -10.31 6.48
N ILE A 11 -13.56 -11.02 5.96
CA ILE A 11 -13.39 -11.89 4.78
C ILE A 11 -13.02 -11.05 3.56
N TRP A 12 -13.70 -9.91 3.36
CA TRP A 12 -13.36 -9.00 2.28
C TRP A 12 -11.96 -8.40 2.43
N GLY A 13 -11.56 -8.04 3.66
CA GLY A 13 -10.23 -7.53 3.98
C GLY A 13 -9.14 -8.55 3.66
N ILE A 14 -9.35 -9.83 3.99
CA ILE A 14 -8.43 -10.92 3.62
C ILE A 14 -8.36 -11.07 2.11
N PHE A 15 -9.50 -11.15 1.44
CA PHE A 15 -9.55 -11.34 -0.02
C PHE A 15 -8.83 -10.22 -0.77
N SER A 16 -9.16 -8.96 -0.46
CA SER A 16 -8.50 -7.79 -1.07
C SER A 16 -7.00 -7.78 -0.78
N SER A 17 -6.59 -8.12 0.45
CA SER A 17 -5.18 -8.20 0.82
C SER A 17 -4.41 -9.25 0.02
N ILE A 18 -5.00 -10.44 -0.18
CA ILE A 18 -4.40 -11.50 -1.01
C ILE A 18 -4.20 -11.01 -2.44
N CYS A 19 -5.21 -10.36 -3.04
CA CYS A 19 -5.10 -9.79 -4.37
C CYS A 19 -3.97 -8.73 -4.45
N ILE A 20 -3.86 -7.86 -3.46
CA ILE A 20 -2.83 -6.81 -3.39
C ILE A 20 -1.44 -7.41 -3.22
N VAL A 21 -1.28 -8.42 -2.36
CA VAL A 21 0.01 -9.07 -2.14
C VAL A 21 0.46 -9.80 -3.40
N ILE A 22 -0.42 -10.54 -4.07
CA ILE A 22 -0.10 -11.22 -5.34
C ILE A 22 0.29 -10.20 -6.40
N LEU A 23 -0.52 -9.15 -6.59
CA LEU A 23 -0.23 -8.12 -7.58
C LEU A 23 1.09 -7.41 -7.25
N GLY A 24 1.33 -7.06 -5.99
CA GLY A 24 2.56 -6.41 -5.53
C GLY A 24 3.81 -7.26 -5.73
N SER A 25 3.74 -8.57 -5.46
CA SER A 25 4.86 -9.48 -5.73
C SER A 25 5.19 -9.55 -7.23
N ILE A 26 4.19 -9.51 -8.11
CA ILE A 26 4.42 -9.41 -9.56
C ILE A 26 4.98 -8.02 -9.91
N TRP A 27 4.42 -6.98 -9.28
CA TRP A 27 4.77 -5.58 -9.50
C TRP A 27 6.22 -5.27 -9.19
N HIS A 28 6.80 -5.95 -8.19
CA HIS A 28 8.21 -5.87 -7.83
C HIS A 28 9.15 -6.06 -9.04
N PHE A 29 8.82 -7.02 -9.92
CA PHE A 29 9.67 -7.36 -11.06
C PHE A 29 9.38 -6.53 -12.32
N LEU A 30 8.37 -5.64 -12.31
CA LEU A 30 7.95 -4.94 -13.52
C LEU A 30 9.05 -4.06 -14.13
N TYR A 31 9.88 -3.43 -13.30
CA TYR A 31 10.95 -2.57 -13.81
C TYR A 31 11.95 -3.35 -14.66
N ASP A 32 12.37 -4.52 -14.20
CA ASP A 32 13.29 -5.38 -14.95
C ASP A 32 12.59 -6.04 -16.16
N ILE A 33 11.37 -6.55 -15.98
CA ILE A 33 10.60 -7.23 -17.05
C ILE A 33 10.34 -6.29 -18.23
N LEU A 34 10.09 -5.00 -17.95
CA LEU A 34 9.76 -3.99 -18.97
C LEU A 34 10.98 -3.20 -19.45
N GLY A 35 12.19 -3.75 -19.26
CA GLY A 35 13.41 -3.21 -19.85
C GLY A 35 13.90 -1.91 -19.22
N LYS A 36 13.63 -1.71 -17.92
CA LYS A 36 14.12 -0.57 -17.12
C LYS A 36 13.70 0.80 -17.67
N ASN A 37 12.47 0.88 -18.18
CA ASN A 37 11.91 2.12 -18.71
C ASN A 37 11.68 3.17 -17.60
N SER A 38 12.03 4.43 -17.89
CA SER A 38 11.81 5.60 -17.01
C SER A 38 10.35 5.75 -16.53
N LEU A 39 9.36 5.41 -17.37
CA LEU A 39 7.96 5.46 -16.94
C LEU A 39 7.65 4.41 -15.86
N ILE A 40 8.25 3.23 -15.96
CA ILE A 40 8.03 2.14 -15.00
C ILE A 40 8.79 2.42 -13.70
N ALA A 41 9.94 3.10 -13.77
CA ALA A 41 10.65 3.58 -12.59
C ALA A 41 9.79 4.47 -11.67
N TRP A 42 8.74 5.14 -12.19
CA TRP A 42 7.86 5.96 -11.36
C TRP A 42 6.95 5.12 -10.46
N CYS A 43 6.61 3.90 -10.89
CA CYS A 43 5.59 3.09 -10.24
C CYS A 43 6.06 1.73 -9.75
N ALA A 44 7.24 1.25 -10.15
CA ALA A 44 7.84 0.01 -9.69
C ALA A 44 9.17 0.29 -8.95
N PRO A 45 9.60 -0.62 -8.06
CA PRO A 45 10.91 -0.55 -7.42
C PRO A 45 12.04 -0.55 -8.47
N ILE A 46 13.01 0.35 -8.33
CA ILE A 46 14.22 0.37 -9.18
C ILE A 46 15.47 -0.17 -8.47
N ASN A 47 15.39 -0.39 -7.16
CA ASN A 47 16.42 -0.98 -6.31
C ASN A 47 15.77 -1.64 -5.07
N GLU A 48 16.58 -2.26 -4.22
CA GLU A 48 16.15 -3.01 -3.02
C GLU A 48 16.09 -2.16 -1.73
N SER A 49 15.95 -0.83 -1.87
CA SER A 49 15.66 0.03 -0.72
C SER A 49 14.20 -0.10 -0.30
N ILE A 50 13.93 0.09 1.00
CA ILE A 50 12.57 0.08 1.54
C ILE A 50 11.71 1.13 0.85
N TRP A 51 12.27 2.30 0.56
CA TRP A 51 11.56 3.38 -0.12
C TRP A 51 10.96 2.92 -1.45
N GLU A 52 11.76 2.23 -2.26
CA GLU A 52 11.32 1.67 -3.53
C GLU A 52 10.25 0.59 -3.32
N HIS A 53 10.40 -0.25 -2.29
CA HIS A 53 9.37 -1.25 -1.94
C HIS A 53 8.06 -0.62 -1.47
N LEU A 54 8.04 0.60 -0.91
CA LEU A 54 6.77 1.29 -0.56
C LEU A 54 5.89 1.57 -1.77
N LYS A 55 6.42 1.56 -3.00
CA LYS A 55 5.58 1.62 -4.22
C LYS A 55 4.66 0.41 -4.35
N LEU A 56 5.05 -0.73 -3.79
CA LEU A 56 4.26 -1.97 -3.80
C LEU A 56 3.05 -1.89 -2.88
N THR A 57 3.08 -1.05 -1.84
CA THR A 57 1.86 -0.76 -1.08
C THR A 57 0.97 0.22 -1.82
N LEU A 58 1.55 1.20 -2.52
CA LEU A 58 0.82 2.27 -3.20
C LEU A 58 0.07 1.77 -4.45
N PHE A 59 0.80 1.35 -5.49
CA PHE A 59 0.22 1.10 -6.80
C PHE A 59 -0.68 -0.15 -6.84
N PRO A 60 -0.24 -1.31 -6.32
CA PRO A 60 -1.10 -2.49 -6.18
C PRO A 60 -2.37 -2.24 -5.38
N THR A 61 -2.30 -1.55 -4.23
CA THR A 61 -3.51 -1.23 -3.43
C THR A 61 -4.46 -0.33 -4.22
N LEU A 62 -3.94 0.72 -4.84
CA LEU A 62 -4.75 1.65 -5.64
C LEU A 62 -5.45 0.91 -6.78
N ILE A 63 -4.75 0.06 -7.52
CA ILE A 63 -5.30 -0.69 -8.66
C ILE A 63 -6.37 -1.68 -8.18
N VAL A 64 -6.05 -2.55 -7.21
CA VAL A 64 -6.99 -3.57 -6.73
C VAL A 64 -8.24 -2.92 -6.16
N MET A 65 -8.10 -1.88 -5.33
CA MET A 65 -9.26 -1.23 -4.71
C MET A 65 -10.16 -0.52 -5.72
N LEU A 66 -9.58 0.11 -6.75
CA LEU A 66 -10.37 0.73 -7.82
C LEU A 66 -11.07 -0.32 -8.69
N ILE A 67 -10.44 -1.46 -8.95
CA ILE A 67 -11.08 -2.59 -9.65
C ILE A 67 -12.23 -3.16 -8.81
N LEU A 68 -12.02 -3.42 -7.52
CA LEU A 68 -13.07 -3.93 -6.63
C LEU A 68 -14.23 -2.94 -6.51
N TYR A 69 -13.96 -1.63 -6.50
CA TYR A 69 -15.00 -0.60 -6.55
C TYR A 69 -15.77 -0.65 -7.87
N ALA A 70 -15.09 -0.67 -9.02
CA ALA A 70 -15.73 -0.70 -10.33
C ALA A 70 -16.60 -1.96 -10.54
N LEU A 71 -16.17 -3.09 -9.99
CA LEU A 71 -16.89 -4.36 -10.04
C LEU A 71 -17.96 -4.49 -8.94
N HIS A 72 -18.16 -3.48 -8.09
CA HIS A 72 -19.12 -3.51 -6.97
C HIS A 72 -18.86 -4.65 -5.97
N TYR A 73 -17.60 -5.03 -5.74
CA TYR A 73 -17.19 -6.05 -4.76
C TYR A 73 -16.83 -5.48 -3.38
N ILE A 74 -16.94 -4.16 -3.18
CA ILE A 74 -16.70 -3.53 -1.87
C ILE A 74 -17.99 -3.58 -1.02
N PRO A 75 -17.95 -4.10 0.22
CA PRO A 75 -19.09 -4.13 1.13
C PRO A 75 -19.70 -2.76 1.34
N ASP A 76 -21.02 -2.71 1.48
CA ASP A 76 -21.82 -1.47 1.68
C ASP A 76 -21.76 -0.46 0.53
N GLN A 77 -21.14 -0.82 -0.60
CA GLN A 77 -21.08 -0.03 -1.84
C GLN A 77 -20.74 1.45 -1.57
N PRO A 78 -19.58 1.73 -0.94
CA PRO A 78 -19.21 3.08 -0.54
C PRO A 78 -18.99 3.97 -1.75
N SER A 79 -19.25 5.28 -1.61
CA SER A 79 -18.90 6.25 -2.65
C SER A 79 -17.39 6.24 -2.95
N ILE A 80 -16.99 6.61 -4.18
CA ILE A 80 -15.58 6.72 -4.58
C ILE A 80 -14.72 7.54 -3.61
N HIS A 81 -15.23 8.64 -3.04
CA HIS A 81 -14.50 9.46 -2.07
C HIS A 81 -14.12 8.69 -0.80
N LYS A 82 -15.03 7.81 -0.34
CA LYS A 82 -14.77 6.94 0.81
C LYS A 82 -13.78 5.83 0.43
N VAL A 83 -13.87 5.26 -0.77
CA VAL A 83 -12.87 4.30 -1.26
C VAL A 83 -11.48 4.92 -1.34
N ILE A 84 -11.35 6.15 -1.87
CA ILE A 84 -10.08 6.88 -1.89
C ILE A 84 -9.54 7.10 -0.48
N LEU A 85 -10.39 7.48 0.48
CA LEU A 85 -10.00 7.62 1.88
C LEU A 85 -9.55 6.29 2.49
N MET A 86 -10.22 5.18 2.17
CA MET A 86 -9.82 3.82 2.58
C MET A 86 -8.45 3.44 2.00
N ILE A 87 -8.22 3.67 0.71
CA ILE A 87 -6.92 3.45 0.05
C ILE A 87 -5.83 4.25 0.76
N SER A 88 -6.07 5.55 0.98
CA SER A 88 -5.12 6.45 1.65
C SER A 88 -4.76 5.98 3.05
N THR A 89 -5.77 5.64 3.85
CA THR A 89 -5.61 5.18 5.23
C THR A 89 -4.91 3.82 5.27
N GLY A 90 -5.30 2.90 4.39
CA GLY A 90 -4.72 1.57 4.30
C GLY A 90 -3.23 1.61 3.92
N ILE A 91 -2.85 2.44 2.94
CA ILE A 91 -1.44 2.62 2.55
C ILE A 91 -0.65 3.27 3.69
N CYS A 92 -1.19 4.28 4.37
CA CYS A 92 -0.53 4.91 5.51
C CYS A 92 -0.22 3.89 6.61
N ILE A 93 -1.22 3.09 7.01
CA ILE A 93 -1.06 2.03 8.01
C ILE A 93 -0.04 0.99 7.54
N ALA A 94 -0.16 0.50 6.31
CA ALA A 94 0.75 -0.50 5.75
C ALA A 94 2.20 0.00 5.75
N ASN A 95 2.45 1.22 5.28
CA ASN A 95 3.78 1.81 5.24
C ASN A 95 4.38 1.97 6.64
N LEU A 96 3.59 2.44 7.61
CA LEU A 96 4.05 2.57 8.99
C LEU A 96 4.46 1.21 9.57
N ILE A 97 3.67 0.15 9.33
CA ILE A 97 3.97 -1.20 9.81
C ILE A 97 5.23 -1.75 9.13
N ILE A 98 5.33 -1.65 7.81
CA ILE A 98 6.46 -2.18 7.04
C ILE A 98 7.77 -1.49 7.46
N VAL A 99 7.78 -0.16 7.50
CA VAL A 99 8.96 0.62 7.91
C VAL A 99 9.33 0.32 9.36
N SER A 100 8.35 0.17 10.25
CA SER A 100 8.60 -0.16 11.66
C SER A 100 9.23 -1.55 11.80
N ILE A 101 8.66 -2.58 11.15
CA ILE A 101 9.19 -3.94 11.20
C ILE A 101 10.60 -3.98 10.61
N TYR A 102 10.82 -3.33 9.48
CA TYR A 102 12.14 -3.26 8.87
C TYR A 102 13.16 -2.65 9.83
N TYR A 103 12.92 -1.45 10.37
CA TYR A 103 13.94 -0.79 11.18
C TYR A 103 14.14 -1.44 12.55
N VAL A 104 13.11 -2.05 13.12
CA VAL A 104 13.27 -2.86 14.33
C VAL A 104 14.18 -4.06 14.06
N LEU A 105 13.98 -4.78 12.95
CA LEU A 105 14.75 -6.00 12.65
C LEU A 105 16.14 -5.71 12.06
N SER A 106 16.23 -4.79 11.11
CA SER A 106 17.48 -4.37 10.50
C SER A 106 18.35 -3.59 11.49
N GLY A 107 17.83 -2.53 12.11
CA GLY A 107 18.63 -1.68 12.99
C GLY A 107 18.77 -2.19 14.42
N GLY A 108 17.81 -2.98 14.92
CA GLY A 108 17.83 -3.51 16.28
C GLY A 108 18.44 -4.91 16.42
N PHE A 109 18.39 -5.72 15.36
CA PHE A 109 18.80 -7.13 15.39
C PHE A 109 19.74 -7.53 14.24
N ASP A 110 20.12 -6.61 13.35
CA ASP A 110 20.94 -6.86 12.16
C ASP A 110 20.39 -8.02 11.29
N ARG A 111 19.06 -8.09 11.17
CA ARG A 111 18.36 -9.11 10.38
C ARG A 111 17.61 -8.48 9.21
N THR A 112 18.11 -8.74 8.01
CA THR A 112 17.40 -8.48 6.75
C THR A 112 17.29 -9.79 5.97
N SER A 113 16.15 -9.99 5.30
CA SER A 113 15.96 -11.09 4.35
C SER A 113 14.69 -10.88 3.55
N MET A 114 14.66 -11.40 2.33
CA MET A 114 13.46 -11.41 1.48
C MET A 114 12.22 -11.97 2.21
N ALA A 115 12.40 -13.00 3.05
CA ALA A 115 11.30 -13.59 3.81
C ALA A 115 10.73 -12.62 4.86
N ILE A 116 11.60 -11.85 5.52
CA ILE A 116 11.18 -10.81 6.48
C ILE A 116 10.42 -9.71 5.74
N ASP A 117 10.96 -9.22 4.62
CA ASP A 117 10.36 -8.11 3.87
C ASP A 117 8.99 -8.50 3.29
N LEU A 118 8.87 -9.70 2.72
CA LEU A 118 7.60 -10.22 2.21
C LEU A 118 6.58 -10.43 3.33
N THR A 119 7.02 -10.90 4.50
CA THR A 119 6.15 -11.08 5.67
C THR A 119 5.66 -9.73 6.21
N ALA A 120 6.57 -8.75 6.34
CA ALA A 120 6.23 -7.39 6.75
C ALA A 120 5.24 -6.74 5.78
N TYR A 121 5.47 -6.92 4.47
CA TYR A 121 4.57 -6.45 3.43
C TYR A 121 3.18 -7.09 3.56
N GLY A 122 3.10 -8.42 3.68
CA GLY A 122 1.83 -9.13 3.87
C GLY A 122 1.06 -8.68 5.12
N ILE A 123 1.74 -8.55 6.26
CA ILE A 123 1.14 -8.06 7.51
C ILE A 123 0.67 -6.61 7.36
N GLY A 124 1.49 -5.74 6.77
CA GLY A 124 1.17 -4.34 6.55
C GLY A 124 -0.07 -4.16 5.67
N ILE A 125 -0.13 -4.85 4.54
CA ILE A 125 -1.30 -4.83 3.64
C ILE A 125 -2.55 -5.36 4.34
N LEU A 126 -2.45 -6.51 5.02
CA LEU A 126 -3.60 -7.09 5.74
C LEU A 126 -4.13 -6.14 6.81
N ALA A 127 -3.25 -5.58 7.63
CA ALA A 127 -3.62 -4.61 8.66
C ALA A 127 -4.21 -3.34 8.03
N GLY A 128 -3.62 -2.81 6.97
CA GLY A 128 -4.11 -1.63 6.27
C GLY A 128 -5.51 -1.81 5.69
N GLN A 129 -5.76 -2.91 4.97
CA GLN A 129 -7.09 -3.21 4.42
C GLN A 129 -8.12 -3.47 5.51
N PHE A 130 -7.75 -4.25 6.53
CA PHE A 130 -8.67 -4.59 7.61
C PHE A 130 -9.03 -3.36 8.45
N LEU A 131 -8.03 -2.60 8.93
CA LEU A 131 -8.25 -1.42 9.77
C LEU A 131 -8.99 -0.32 9.02
N SER A 132 -8.67 -0.07 7.74
CA SER A 132 -9.42 0.91 6.95
C SER A 132 -10.88 0.49 6.76
N ALA A 133 -11.17 -0.79 6.51
CA ALA A 133 -12.53 -1.29 6.38
C ALA A 133 -13.35 -1.19 7.66
N ILE A 134 -12.85 -1.71 8.79
CA ILE A 134 -13.61 -1.72 10.05
C ILE A 134 -13.87 -0.31 10.58
N HIS A 135 -12.97 0.64 10.33
CA HIS A 135 -13.12 2.01 10.84
C HIS A 135 -13.90 2.92 9.89
N LEU A 136 -13.80 2.76 8.57
CA LEU A 136 -14.38 3.72 7.61
C LEU A 136 -15.70 3.25 6.98
N LEU A 137 -15.90 1.95 6.77
CA LEU A 137 -17.15 1.45 6.18
C LEU A 137 -18.37 1.77 7.07
N PRO A 138 -18.35 1.52 8.40
CA PRO A 138 -19.49 1.81 9.27
C PRO A 138 -19.83 3.30 9.42
N LEU A 139 -18.92 4.20 9.04
CA LEU A 139 -19.15 5.64 9.15
C LEU A 139 -20.12 6.12 8.06
N HIS A 140 -21.29 6.57 8.49
CA HIS A 140 -22.33 7.07 7.59
C HIS A 140 -22.11 8.53 7.17
N ARG A 141 -21.45 9.33 8.03
CA ARG A 141 -21.20 10.75 7.80
C ARG A 141 -19.72 11.04 8.04
N ILE A 142 -19.01 11.31 6.95
CA ILE A 142 -17.62 11.79 6.99
C ILE A 142 -17.62 13.20 6.39
N PRO A 143 -17.07 14.21 7.08
CA PRO A 143 -17.01 15.56 6.56
C PRO A 143 -16.12 15.65 5.32
N LYS A 144 -16.50 16.50 4.36
CA LYS A 144 -15.85 16.56 3.03
C LYS A 144 -14.35 16.88 3.09
N TRP A 145 -13.90 17.65 4.07
CA TRP A 145 -12.48 17.99 4.23
C TRP A 145 -11.61 16.78 4.57
N ILE A 146 -12.15 15.74 5.21
CA ILE A 146 -11.42 14.49 5.47
C ILE A 146 -11.17 13.73 4.16
N TYR A 147 -12.16 13.71 3.25
CA TYR A 147 -11.93 13.13 1.93
C TYR A 147 -10.81 13.89 1.19
N ALA A 148 -10.79 15.23 1.28
CA ALA A 148 -9.75 16.04 0.67
C ALA A 148 -8.34 15.68 1.21
N ILE A 149 -8.20 15.39 2.50
CA ILE A 149 -6.93 14.91 3.08
C ILE A 149 -6.49 13.60 2.42
N GLY A 150 -7.40 12.64 2.21
CA GLY A 150 -7.09 11.39 1.52
C GLY A 150 -6.55 11.61 0.10
N TYR A 151 -7.22 12.46 -0.68
CA TYR A 151 -6.75 12.82 -2.02
C TYR A 151 -5.38 13.48 -1.99
N ILE A 152 -5.18 14.48 -1.12
CA ILE A 152 -3.89 15.19 -1.00
C ILE A 152 -2.79 14.22 -0.62
N PHE A 153 -3.03 13.34 0.36
CA PHE A 153 -2.05 12.34 0.79
C PHE A 153 -1.63 11.44 -0.36
N LEU A 154 -2.56 10.89 -1.15
CA LEU A 154 -2.20 10.02 -2.29
C LEU A 154 -1.47 10.76 -3.38
N ILE A 155 -1.89 11.98 -3.72
CA ILE A 155 -1.22 12.79 -4.74
C ILE A 155 0.22 13.09 -4.31
N VAL A 156 0.41 13.52 -3.07
CA VAL A 156 1.74 13.76 -2.50
C VAL A 156 2.57 12.48 -2.51
N LEU A 157 1.99 11.34 -2.11
CA LEU A 157 2.70 10.07 -2.07
C LEU A 157 3.14 9.61 -3.46
N ILE A 158 2.27 9.72 -4.49
CA ILE A 158 2.62 9.40 -5.88
C ILE A 158 3.77 10.28 -6.38
N ILE A 159 3.68 11.59 -6.15
CA ILE A 159 4.71 12.55 -6.59
C ILE A 159 6.04 12.26 -5.88
N ILE A 160 6.04 12.11 -4.56
CA ILE A 160 7.27 11.94 -3.80
C ILE A 160 7.94 10.61 -4.14
N THR A 161 7.18 9.52 -4.30
CA THR A 161 7.74 8.22 -4.70
C THR A 161 8.33 8.27 -6.10
N ALA A 162 7.77 9.06 -7.02
CA ALA A 162 8.34 9.21 -8.37
C ALA A 162 9.60 10.10 -8.36
N VAL A 163 9.56 11.23 -7.65
CA VAL A 163 10.67 12.20 -7.62
C VAL A 163 11.91 11.61 -6.93
N PHE A 164 11.74 10.97 -5.77
CA PHE A 164 12.87 10.47 -4.99
C PHE A 164 13.51 9.20 -5.56
N SER A 165 12.89 8.53 -6.53
CA SER A 165 13.56 7.47 -7.28
C SER A 165 14.68 7.99 -8.19
N TYR A 166 14.59 9.24 -8.64
CA TYR A 166 15.64 9.88 -9.44
C TYR A 166 16.55 10.78 -8.61
N ASN A 167 15.96 11.47 -7.63
CA ASN A 167 16.65 12.40 -6.75
C ASN A 167 16.74 11.80 -5.36
N ILE A 168 17.54 10.74 -5.21
CA ILE A 168 17.68 9.97 -3.98
C ILE A 168 18.23 10.87 -2.86
N PRO A 169 17.45 11.15 -1.80
CA PRO A 169 17.94 11.88 -0.64
C PRO A 169 18.91 11.04 0.18
N ASP A 170 19.84 11.70 0.88
CA ASP A 170 20.78 11.04 1.79
C ASP A 170 20.11 10.69 3.13
N PHE A 171 19.23 9.69 3.12
CA PHE A 171 18.59 9.12 4.30
C PHE A 171 18.59 7.58 4.25
N PRO A 172 18.63 6.89 5.41
CA PRO A 172 18.72 5.43 5.46
C PRO A 172 17.61 4.68 4.71
N ILE A 173 16.42 5.26 4.55
CA ILE A 173 15.27 4.58 3.90
C ILE A 173 15.47 4.38 2.39
N PHE A 174 16.37 5.16 1.80
CA PHE A 174 16.71 5.09 0.37
C PHE A 174 17.93 4.21 0.08
N VAL A 175 18.63 3.74 1.11
CA VAL A 175 19.81 2.89 0.94
C VAL A 175 19.35 1.45 0.70
N PRO A 176 19.80 0.80 -0.38
CA PRO A 176 19.52 -0.62 -0.62
C PRO A 176 20.04 -1.52 0.51
N SER A 177 19.27 -2.55 0.86
CA SER A 177 19.60 -3.46 1.97
C SER A 177 20.84 -4.34 1.71
N ASP A 178 21.27 -4.49 0.47
CA ASP A 178 22.52 -5.16 0.06
C ASP A 178 23.76 -4.27 0.23
N GLN A 179 23.58 -2.98 0.51
CA GLN A 179 24.66 -2.01 0.72
C GLN A 179 24.84 -1.58 2.18
N THR A 180 24.00 -2.07 3.09
CA THR A 180 24.17 -1.90 4.54
C THR A 180 25.16 -2.96 5.05
N VAL A 181 26.44 -2.57 5.14
CA VAL A 181 27.56 -3.39 5.66
C VAL A 181 27.53 -3.45 7.18
#